data_AF-A0A317UJJ1-F1
#
_entry.id   AF-A0A317UJJ1-F1
#
_cell.length_a   1.000
_cell.length_b   1.000
_cell.length_c   1.000
_cell.angle_alpha   90.00
_cell.angle_beta   90.00
_cell.angle_gamma   90.00
#
_symmetry.space_group_name_H-M   'P 1'
#
loop_
_entity.id
_entity.type
_entity.pdbx_description
1 polymer ?
#
loop_
_entity_poly.entity_id
_entity_poly.type
_entity_poly.pdbx_seq_one_letter_code
_entity_poly.pdbx_strand_id
1 'polypeptide(L)'
;MKVLLLNGSPRKEGCTYTALTEIAETLKKNGVEAEIFQAGDPSQENVADAAAIMKEADALIVGSPVYWASPSGQIIEFMDKFASKAGKDMIHKPAAAVASARRAGTTATLDVLIKYFTYHQMPVVSGNYWTMVHGNTPDDVRKDAEGLQIMRTLGNNMAWLLKCIEAGKKAGIDAPETEQKIMTNFIR
;
A
#
# COMPACT_ATOMS: atom_id res chain seq x y z
N MET A 1 9.65 -8.81 10.66
CA MET A 1 9.09 -8.25 9.41
C MET A 1 7.76 -7.60 9.75
N LYS A 2 7.57 -6.32 9.42
CA LYS A 2 6.38 -5.53 9.71
C LYS A 2 5.87 -4.83 8.46
N VAL A 3 4.55 -4.88 8.21
CA VAL A 3 3.90 -4.19 7.09
C VAL A 3 3.00 -3.07 7.63
N LEU A 4 3.15 -1.88 7.08
CA LEU A 4 2.24 -0.75 7.29
C LEU A 4 1.14 -0.77 6.24
N LEU A 5 -0.13 -0.80 6.65
CA LEU A 5 -1.29 -0.77 5.77
C LEU A 5 -2.05 0.55 5.99
N LEU A 6 -2.03 1.46 5.02
CA LEU A 6 -2.72 2.74 5.08
C LEU A 6 -4.18 2.61 4.62
N ASN A 7 -5.13 2.83 5.53
CA ASN A 7 -6.54 2.97 5.18
C ASN A 7 -6.84 4.42 4.75
N GLY A 8 -6.87 4.66 3.44
CA GLY A 8 -7.19 5.95 2.85
C GLY A 8 -8.67 6.31 2.86
N SER A 9 -9.56 5.46 3.38
CA SER A 9 -10.97 5.83 3.54
C SER A 9 -11.16 6.80 4.70
N PRO A 10 -12.00 7.84 4.60
CA PRO A 10 -12.40 8.62 5.78
C PRO A 10 -13.20 7.78 6.81
N ARG A 11 -13.69 6.60 6.42
CA ARG A 11 -14.37 5.65 7.31
C ARG A 11 -13.35 4.66 7.88
N LYS A 12 -13.16 4.70 9.21
CA LYS A 12 -12.20 3.84 9.92
C LYS A 12 -12.46 2.34 9.70
N GLU A 13 -13.72 1.92 9.73
CA GLU A 13 -14.12 0.50 9.59
C GLU A 13 -15.00 0.28 8.34
N GLY A 14 -14.59 0.86 7.21
CA GLY A 14 -15.30 0.76 5.93
C GLY A 14 -14.89 -0.43 5.04
N CYS A 15 -15.34 -0.39 3.79
CA CYS A 15 -15.02 -1.40 2.76
C CYS A 15 -13.50 -1.54 2.53
N THR A 16 -12.77 -0.42 2.43
CA THR A 16 -11.30 -0.42 2.30
C THR A 16 -10.62 -1.08 3.50
N TYR A 17 -11.04 -0.73 4.72
CA TYR A 17 -10.54 -1.37 5.94
C TYR A 17 -10.79 -2.87 5.95
N THR A 18 -11.96 -3.31 5.47
CA THR A 18 -12.31 -4.74 5.38
C THR A 18 -11.33 -5.49 4.46
N ALA A 19 -11.01 -4.93 3.29
CA ALA A 19 -10.01 -5.50 2.39
C ALA A 19 -8.61 -5.55 3.01
N LEU A 20 -8.19 -4.45 3.66
CA LEU A 20 -6.90 -4.39 4.35
C LEU A 20 -6.81 -5.38 5.51
N THR A 21 -7.93 -5.65 6.20
CA THR A 21 -8.00 -6.64 7.29
C THR A 21 -7.73 -8.05 6.77
N GLU A 22 -8.33 -8.44 5.63
CA GLU A 22 -8.07 -9.75 5.00
C GLU A 22 -6.57 -9.92 4.66
N ILE A 23 -5.92 -8.86 4.17
CA ILE A 23 -4.47 -8.86 3.91
C ILE A 23 -3.70 -9.00 5.23
N ALA A 24 -4.02 -8.17 6.23
CA ALA A 24 -3.32 -8.16 7.52
C ALA A 24 -3.42 -9.51 8.24
N GLU A 25 -4.59 -10.16 8.22
CA GLU A 25 -4.76 -11.51 8.76
C GLU A 25 -3.92 -12.54 8.00
N THR A 26 -3.84 -12.42 6.67
CA THR A 26 -3.03 -13.31 5.85
C THR A 26 -1.53 -13.14 6.11
N LEU A 27 -1.06 -11.90 6.28
CA LEU A 27 0.32 -11.59 6.69
C LEU A 27 0.63 -12.20 8.07
N LYS A 28 -0.27 -12.02 9.05
CA LYS A 28 -0.11 -12.59 10.40
C LYS A 28 -0.04 -14.12 10.39
N LYS A 29 -0.89 -14.79 9.59
CA LYS A 29 -0.83 -16.25 9.37
C LYS A 29 0.52 -16.70 8.80
N ASN A 30 1.21 -15.82 8.08
CA ASN A 30 2.54 -16.06 7.51
C ASN A 30 3.70 -15.66 8.45
N GLY A 31 3.41 -15.24 9.69
CA GLY A 31 4.42 -14.79 10.66
C GLY A 31 4.95 -13.38 10.39
N VAL A 32 4.20 -12.55 9.67
CA VAL A 32 4.55 -11.15 9.37
C VAL A 32 3.61 -10.24 10.16
N GLU A 33 4.17 -9.29 10.91
CA GLU A 33 3.39 -8.30 11.63
C GLU A 33 2.71 -7.33 10.66
N ALA A 34 1.50 -6.90 10.98
CA ALA A 34 0.70 -6.03 10.13
C ALA A 34 -0.06 -5.01 10.98
N GLU A 35 0.11 -3.74 10.65
CA GLU A 35 -0.52 -2.59 11.32
C GLU A 35 -1.36 -1.81 10.30
N ILE A 36 -2.67 -1.69 10.56
CA ILE A 36 -3.55 -0.83 9.77
C ILE A 36 -3.58 0.55 10.40
N PHE A 37 -3.13 1.56 9.66
CA PHE A 37 -3.09 2.95 10.07
C PHE A 37 -4.14 3.77 9.31
N GLN A 38 -4.83 4.68 10.01
CA GLN A 38 -5.90 5.48 9.44
C GLN A 38 -5.34 6.69 8.66
N ALA A 39 -5.19 6.55 7.34
CA ALA A 39 -4.66 7.59 6.44
C ALA A 39 -5.74 8.48 5.79
N GLY A 40 -7.03 8.21 6.04
CA GLY A 40 -8.15 9.05 5.60
C GLY A 40 -8.24 10.42 6.28
N ASP A 41 -7.21 10.82 7.05
CA ASP A 41 -6.99 12.16 7.61
C ASP A 41 -5.60 12.65 7.17
N PRO A 42 -5.50 13.62 6.24
CA PRO A 42 -4.22 14.12 5.72
C PRO A 42 -3.59 15.23 6.59
N SER A 43 -3.97 15.37 7.86
CA SER A 43 -3.34 16.32 8.78
C SER A 43 -1.83 16.07 8.91
N GLN A 44 -1.05 17.14 9.12
CA GLN A 44 0.41 17.03 9.16
C GLN A 44 0.92 16.14 10.30
N GLU A 45 0.20 16.13 11.43
CA GLU A 45 0.48 15.27 12.58
C GLU A 45 0.27 13.80 12.22
N ASN A 46 -0.88 13.45 11.64
CA ASN A 46 -1.17 12.07 11.26
C ASN A 46 -0.19 11.54 10.19
N VAL A 47 0.23 12.40 9.25
CA VAL A 47 1.29 12.07 8.29
C VAL A 47 2.65 11.86 8.97
N ALA A 48 2.96 12.65 10.01
CA ALA A 48 4.18 12.49 10.79
C ALA A 48 4.21 11.14 11.51
N ASP A 49 3.10 10.75 12.11
CA ASP A 49 2.96 9.49 12.84
C ASP A 49 3.13 8.30 11.90
N ALA A 50 2.46 8.31 10.74
CA ALA A 50 2.65 7.28 9.73
C ALA A 50 4.10 7.22 9.23
N ALA A 51 4.75 8.38 9.01
CA ALA A 51 6.14 8.44 8.56
C ALA A 51 7.10 7.81 9.59
N ALA A 52 6.84 8.03 10.89
CA ALA A 52 7.59 7.39 11.96
C ALA A 52 7.43 5.86 11.93
N ILE A 53 6.21 5.35 11.67
CA ILE A 53 5.96 3.91 11.52
C ILE A 53 6.65 3.36 10.27
N MET A 54 6.61 4.09 9.15
CA MET A 54 7.21 3.68 7.87
C MET A 54 8.72 3.49 7.96
N LYS A 55 9.40 4.28 8.80
CA LYS A 55 10.84 4.13 9.05
C LYS A 55 11.20 2.70 9.47
N GLU A 56 10.42 2.14 10.39
CA GLU A 56 10.63 0.80 10.96
C GLU A 56 9.89 -0.30 10.19
N ALA A 57 8.89 0.04 9.36
CA ALA A 57 8.17 -0.94 8.55
C ALA A 57 9.06 -1.48 7.42
N ASP A 58 8.86 -2.73 7.04
CA ASP A 58 9.56 -3.40 5.94
C ASP A 58 8.80 -3.33 4.61
N ALA A 59 7.50 -3.03 4.65
CA ALA A 59 6.64 -2.90 3.47
C ALA A 59 5.48 -1.94 3.70
N LEU A 60 4.87 -1.50 2.59
CA LEU A 60 3.74 -0.57 2.57
C LEU A 60 2.58 -1.10 1.74
N ILE A 61 1.36 -1.03 2.25
CA ILE A 61 0.15 -1.27 1.45
C ILE A 61 -0.74 -0.05 1.58
N VAL A 62 -1.21 0.52 0.46
CA VAL A 62 -2.08 1.70 0.46
C VAL A 62 -3.43 1.33 -0.10
N GLY A 63 -4.45 1.38 0.76
CA GLY A 63 -5.84 1.15 0.38
C GLY A 63 -6.59 2.46 0.18
N SER A 64 -7.42 2.54 -0.86
CA SER A 64 -8.33 3.67 -1.07
C SER A 64 -9.74 3.20 -1.45
N PRO A 65 -10.81 3.88 -1.01
CA PRO A 65 -12.08 3.80 -1.71
C PRO A 65 -11.96 4.47 -3.08
N VAL A 66 -12.83 4.08 -4.01
CA VAL A 66 -12.96 4.71 -5.33
C VAL A 66 -14.07 5.75 -5.29
N TYR A 67 -13.70 7.02 -5.45
CA TYR A 67 -14.63 8.15 -5.60
C TYR A 67 -14.42 8.81 -6.96
N TRP A 68 -15.49 8.93 -7.75
CA TRP A 68 -15.44 9.48 -9.11
C TRP A 68 -14.33 8.86 -9.99
N ALA A 69 -14.24 7.52 -9.97
CA ALA A 69 -13.24 6.73 -10.69
C ALA A 69 -11.77 7.05 -10.34
N SER A 70 -11.52 7.59 -9.15
CA SER A 70 -10.20 7.96 -8.64
C SER A 70 -10.05 7.54 -7.17
N PRO A 71 -8.82 7.55 -6.61
CA PRO A 71 -8.65 7.44 -5.17
C PRO A 71 -9.37 8.56 -4.43
N SER A 72 -9.59 8.40 -3.13
CA SER A 72 -10.13 9.48 -2.32
C SER A 72 -9.21 10.71 -2.33
N GLY A 73 -9.76 11.92 -2.28
CA GLY A 73 -8.94 13.13 -2.19
C GLY A 73 -8.05 13.11 -0.95
N GLN A 74 -8.53 12.56 0.16
CA GLN A 74 -7.79 12.43 1.41
C GLN A 74 -6.53 11.59 1.25
N ILE A 75 -6.60 10.42 0.59
CA ILE A 75 -5.41 9.60 0.42
C ILE A 75 -4.40 10.23 -0.54
N ILE A 76 -4.85 10.98 -1.56
CA ILE A 76 -3.94 11.72 -2.44
C ILE A 76 -3.19 12.79 -1.63
N GLU A 77 -3.91 13.63 -0.89
CA GLU A 77 -3.29 14.65 -0.06
C GLU A 77 -2.37 14.06 1.02
N PHE A 78 -2.77 12.94 1.62
CA PHE A 78 -1.95 12.21 2.58
C PHE A 78 -0.67 11.70 1.92
N MET A 79 -0.78 11.03 0.77
CA MET A 79 0.36 10.42 0.08
C MET A 79 1.34 11.45 -0.47
N ASP A 80 0.88 12.62 -0.93
CA ASP A 80 1.77 13.70 -1.36
C ASP A 80 2.66 14.18 -0.20
N LYS A 81 2.07 14.41 0.97
CA LYS A 81 2.80 14.82 2.17
C LYS A 81 3.67 13.69 2.73
N PHE A 82 3.12 12.47 2.76
CA PHE A 82 3.80 11.29 3.27
C PHE A 82 5.01 10.92 2.41
N ALA A 83 4.88 10.92 1.08
CA ALA A 83 5.98 10.69 0.16
C ALA A 83 7.08 11.75 0.33
N SER A 84 6.71 13.01 0.48
CA SER A 84 7.70 14.07 0.75
C SER A 84 8.45 13.86 2.07
N LYS A 85 7.81 13.27 3.09
CA LYS A 85 8.37 13.11 4.43
C LYS A 85 9.11 11.79 4.64
N ALA A 86 8.54 10.69 4.17
CA ALA A 86 8.98 9.32 4.38
C ALA A 86 9.60 8.69 3.13
N GLY A 87 9.68 9.40 1.99
CA GLY A 87 10.11 8.85 0.71
C GLY A 87 11.47 8.15 0.74
N LYS A 88 12.43 8.67 1.52
CA LYS A 88 13.74 8.02 1.73
C LYS A 88 13.62 6.66 2.45
N ASP A 89 12.65 6.54 3.35
CA ASP A 89 12.40 5.36 4.16
C ASP A 89 11.52 4.33 3.43
N MET A 90 11.03 4.67 2.22
CA MET A 90 10.27 3.78 1.34
C MET A 90 11.17 3.00 0.37
N ILE A 91 12.39 3.48 0.11
CA ILE A 91 13.27 2.92 -0.94
C ILE A 91 13.51 1.42 -0.72
N HIS A 92 13.34 0.64 -1.79
CA HIS A 92 13.50 -0.82 -1.85
C HIS A 92 12.59 -1.65 -0.93
N LYS A 93 11.69 -1.02 -0.18
CA LYS A 93 10.66 -1.74 0.57
C LYS A 93 9.51 -2.10 -0.37
N PRO A 94 9.06 -3.37 -0.41
CA PRO A 94 7.97 -3.76 -1.29
C PRO A 94 6.67 -3.05 -0.94
N ALA A 95 5.84 -2.79 -1.96
CA ALA A 95 4.58 -2.10 -1.80
C ALA A 95 3.43 -2.64 -2.65
N ALA A 96 2.20 -2.35 -2.24
CA ALA A 96 1.01 -2.66 -3.02
C ALA A 96 -0.09 -1.60 -2.87
N ALA A 97 -0.87 -1.38 -3.93
CA ALA A 97 -2.08 -0.57 -3.89
C ALA A 97 -3.31 -1.47 -3.74
N VAL A 98 -4.36 -0.99 -3.09
CA VAL A 98 -5.65 -1.70 -2.96
C VAL A 98 -6.79 -0.73 -3.24
N ALA A 99 -7.71 -1.11 -4.13
CA ALA A 99 -8.89 -0.31 -4.46
C ALA A 99 -10.17 -0.97 -3.96
N SER A 100 -11.03 -0.21 -3.28
CA SER A 100 -12.38 -0.66 -2.92
C SER A 100 -13.42 0.16 -3.68
N ALA A 101 -14.23 -0.49 -4.50
CA ALA A 101 -15.28 0.16 -5.28
C ALA A 101 -16.63 -0.52 -5.03
N ARG A 102 -17.73 0.18 -5.34
CA ARG A 102 -19.02 -0.51 -5.51
C ARG A 102 -19.07 -1.30 -6.82
N ARG A 103 -18.47 -0.78 -7.91
CA ARG A 103 -18.57 -1.37 -9.26
C ARG A 103 -17.39 -1.09 -10.20
N ALA A 104 -16.88 0.13 -10.26
CA ALA A 104 -15.93 0.55 -11.30
C ALA A 104 -14.94 1.60 -10.80
N GLY A 105 -13.91 1.90 -11.61
CA GLY A 105 -12.89 2.91 -11.34
C GLY A 105 -11.68 2.42 -10.52
N THR A 106 -11.60 1.11 -10.30
CA THR A 106 -10.53 0.46 -9.53
C THR A 106 -9.18 0.56 -10.21
N THR A 107 -9.08 0.29 -11.52
CA THR A 107 -7.80 0.34 -12.26
C THR A 107 -7.21 1.74 -12.27
N ALA A 108 -8.01 2.77 -12.60
CA ALA A 108 -7.57 4.17 -12.53
C ALA A 108 -7.11 4.57 -11.12
N THR A 109 -7.76 4.05 -10.07
CA THR A 109 -7.35 4.25 -8.68
C THR A 109 -5.99 3.60 -8.39
N LEU A 110 -5.80 2.35 -8.80
CA LEU A 110 -4.54 1.63 -8.64
C LEU A 110 -3.40 2.33 -9.39
N ASP A 111 -3.64 2.77 -10.62
CA ASP A 111 -2.65 3.46 -11.47
C ASP A 111 -2.13 4.74 -10.81
N VAL A 112 -2.99 5.49 -10.11
CA VAL A 112 -2.57 6.68 -9.37
C VAL A 112 -1.73 6.31 -8.16
N LEU A 113 -2.16 5.35 -7.34
CA LEU A 113 -1.44 4.96 -6.12
C LEU A 113 -0.08 4.31 -6.42
N ILE A 114 0.03 3.53 -7.50
CA ILE A 114 1.28 2.84 -7.88
C ILE A 114 2.40 3.84 -8.21
N LYS A 115 2.07 5.04 -8.69
CA LYS A 115 3.08 6.08 -9.02
C LYS A 115 3.95 6.43 -7.81
N TYR A 116 3.37 6.47 -6.60
CA TYR A 116 4.16 6.75 -5.39
C TYR A 116 5.20 5.67 -5.14
N PHE A 117 4.88 4.41 -5.42
CA PHE A 117 5.79 3.28 -5.20
C PHE A 117 6.93 3.26 -6.21
N THR A 118 6.59 3.43 -7.49
CA THR A 118 7.58 3.40 -8.57
C THR A 118 8.49 4.62 -8.54
N TYR A 119 7.98 5.78 -8.11
CA TYR A 119 8.82 6.96 -7.86
C TYR A 119 9.88 6.71 -6.77
N HIS A 120 9.56 5.88 -5.76
CA HIS A 120 10.44 5.57 -4.63
C HIS A 120 11.12 4.20 -4.74
N GLN A 121 11.29 3.64 -5.94
CA GLN A 121 12.00 2.38 -6.17
C GLN A 121 11.46 1.19 -5.34
N MET A 122 10.17 1.22 -5.00
CA MET A 122 9.53 0.14 -4.25
C MET A 122 9.16 -1.01 -5.20
N PRO A 123 9.57 -2.26 -4.91
CA PRO A 123 9.08 -3.43 -5.64
C PRO A 123 7.55 -3.55 -5.50
N VAL A 124 6.82 -3.46 -6.62
CA VAL A 124 5.35 -3.53 -6.59
C VAL A 124 4.90 -4.99 -6.53
N VAL A 125 4.17 -5.35 -5.47
CA VAL A 125 3.67 -6.71 -5.23
C VAL A 125 2.28 -6.87 -5.82
N SER A 126 2.09 -7.92 -6.62
CA SER A 126 0.82 -8.26 -7.27
C SER A 126 0.00 -9.27 -6.48
N GLY A 127 -1.32 -9.29 -6.73
CA GLY A 127 -2.19 -10.43 -6.41
C GLY A 127 -2.24 -11.46 -7.55
N ASN A 128 -3.25 -12.32 -7.55
CA ASN A 128 -3.60 -13.18 -8.71
C ASN A 128 -4.48 -12.44 -9.75
N TYR A 129 -4.87 -11.21 -9.46
CA TYR A 129 -5.52 -10.25 -10.34
C TYR A 129 -5.22 -8.84 -9.83
N TRP A 130 -5.76 -7.80 -10.47
CA TRP A 130 -5.69 -6.44 -9.94
C TRP A 130 -6.28 -6.38 -8.53
N THR A 131 -5.59 -5.69 -7.63
CA THR A 131 -5.82 -5.69 -6.18
C THR A 131 -7.03 -4.84 -5.78
N MET A 132 -8.21 -5.37 -6.06
CA MET A 132 -9.48 -4.69 -5.83
C MET A 132 -10.54 -5.56 -5.16
N VAL A 133 -11.47 -4.90 -4.48
CA VAL A 133 -12.69 -5.52 -3.93
C VAL A 133 -13.93 -4.72 -4.35
N HIS A 134 -15.06 -5.41 -4.42
CA HIS A 134 -16.36 -4.85 -4.76
C HIS A 134 -17.38 -4.97 -3.62
N GLY A 135 -18.03 -3.87 -3.26
CA GLY A 135 -19.09 -3.86 -2.25
C GLY A 135 -19.50 -2.44 -1.86
N ASN A 136 -20.79 -2.24 -1.56
CA ASN A 136 -21.28 -0.94 -1.08
C ASN A 136 -21.12 -0.80 0.44
N THR A 137 -21.08 -1.94 1.14
CA THR A 137 -20.90 -2.05 2.59
C THR A 137 -19.78 -3.05 2.91
N PRO A 138 -19.22 -3.04 4.14
CA PRO A 138 -18.29 -4.07 4.60
C PRO A 138 -18.83 -5.49 4.40
N ASP A 139 -20.12 -5.71 4.64
CA ASP A 139 -20.75 -7.02 4.48
C ASP A 139 -20.88 -7.44 3.01
N ASP A 140 -20.99 -6.49 2.08
CA ASP A 140 -20.92 -6.80 0.65
C ASP A 140 -19.50 -7.17 0.25
N VAL A 141 -18.49 -6.45 0.74
CA VAL A 141 -17.07 -6.81 0.50
C VAL A 141 -16.77 -8.22 1.03
N ARG A 142 -17.34 -8.60 2.18
CA ARG A 142 -17.21 -9.96 2.73
C ARG A 142 -17.81 -11.05 1.84
N LYS A 143 -18.73 -10.69 0.93
CA LYS A 143 -19.35 -11.61 -0.04
C LYS A 143 -18.60 -11.62 -1.37
N ASP A 144 -17.69 -10.68 -1.62
CA ASP A 144 -16.83 -10.68 -2.80
C ASP A 144 -15.72 -11.73 -2.66
N ALA A 145 -16.08 -12.98 -2.93
CA ALA A 145 -15.18 -14.12 -2.74
C ALA A 145 -13.89 -14.00 -3.58
N GLU A 146 -13.97 -13.45 -4.79
CA GLU A 146 -12.84 -13.22 -5.67
C GLU A 146 -11.97 -12.07 -5.14
N GLY A 147 -12.56 -10.93 -4.80
CA GLY A 147 -11.86 -9.81 -4.17
C GLY A 147 -11.09 -10.23 -2.92
N LEU A 148 -11.71 -11.00 -2.03
CA LEU A 148 -11.04 -11.51 -0.84
C LEU A 148 -9.94 -12.53 -1.17
N GLN A 149 -10.10 -13.36 -2.22
CA GLN A 149 -9.02 -14.24 -2.68
C GLN A 149 -7.83 -13.43 -3.19
N ILE A 150 -8.07 -12.32 -3.89
CA ILE A 150 -7.02 -11.42 -4.34
C ILE A 150 -6.29 -10.82 -3.15
N MET A 151 -7.01 -10.39 -2.10
CA MET A 151 -6.41 -9.86 -0.86
C MET A 151 -5.53 -10.90 -0.14
N ARG A 152 -6.00 -12.14 -0.01
CA ARG A 152 -5.20 -13.25 0.54
C ARG A 152 -3.96 -13.53 -0.31
N THR A 153 -4.12 -13.57 -1.64
CA THR A 153 -3.00 -13.82 -2.56
C THR A 153 -1.96 -12.71 -2.44
N LEU A 154 -2.39 -11.46 -2.41
CA LEU A 154 -1.50 -10.32 -2.17
C LEU A 154 -0.74 -10.45 -0.85
N GLY A 155 -1.43 -10.80 0.24
CA GLY A 155 -0.80 -11.03 1.55
C GLY A 155 0.25 -12.14 1.53
N ASN A 156 -0.05 -13.26 0.86
CA ASN A 156 0.91 -14.37 0.69
C ASN A 156 2.12 -13.95 -0.14
N ASN A 157 1.90 -13.26 -1.27
CA ASN A 157 2.97 -12.79 -2.15
C ASN A 157 3.87 -11.77 -1.46
N MET A 158 3.29 -10.86 -0.69
CA MET A 158 4.03 -9.89 0.13
C MET A 158 4.88 -10.59 1.19
N ALA A 159 4.31 -11.55 1.92
CA ALA A 159 5.05 -12.31 2.92
C ALA A 159 6.19 -13.12 2.31
N TRP A 160 5.97 -13.75 1.15
CA TRP A 160 7.01 -14.46 0.41
C TRP A 160 8.14 -13.53 -0.01
N LEU A 161 7.82 -12.38 -0.62
CA LEU A 161 8.83 -11.44 -1.09
C LEU A 161 9.67 -10.87 0.06
N LEU A 162 9.03 -10.52 1.18
CA LEU A 162 9.73 -10.06 2.39
C LEU A 162 10.71 -11.13 2.91
N LYS A 163 10.29 -12.41 2.94
CA LYS A 163 11.17 -13.53 3.32
C LYS A 163 12.33 -13.70 2.33
N CYS A 164 12.10 -13.52 1.04
CA CYS A 164 13.15 -13.57 0.02
C CYS A 164 14.17 -12.44 0.19
N ILE A 165 13.71 -11.20 0.44
CA ILE A 165 14.58 -10.05 0.71
C ILE A 165 15.44 -10.31 1.95
N GLU A 166 14.82 -10.79 3.04
CA GLU A 166 15.54 -11.13 4.28
C GLU A 166 16.57 -12.25 4.07
N ALA A 167 16.21 -13.29 3.30
CA ALA A 167 17.14 -14.35 2.93
C ALA A 167 18.31 -13.82 2.07
N GLY A 168 18.02 -12.91 1.13
CA GLY A 168 19.03 -12.23 0.31
C GLY A 168 20.02 -11.44 1.16
N LYS A 169 19.55 -10.63 2.11
CA LYS A 169 20.40 -9.91 3.07
C LYS A 169 21.32 -10.86 3.85
N LYS A 170 20.78 -11.98 4.35
CA LYS A 170 21.59 -13.00 5.06
C LYS A 170 22.63 -13.67 4.16
N ALA A 171 22.38 -13.73 2.86
CA ALA A 171 23.30 -14.23 1.86
C ALA A 171 24.30 -13.17 1.35
N GLY A 172 24.26 -11.94 1.89
CA GLY A 172 25.13 -10.83 1.45
C GLY A 172 24.66 -10.15 0.16
N ILE A 173 23.38 -10.29 -0.20
CA ILE A 173 22.74 -9.54 -1.29
C ILE A 173 22.12 -8.29 -0.69
N ASP A 174 22.87 -7.20 -0.70
CA ASP A 174 22.41 -5.90 -0.24
C ASP A 174 21.55 -5.18 -1.29
N ALA A 175 20.78 -4.19 -0.83
CA ALA A 175 20.09 -3.29 -1.74
C ALA A 175 21.11 -2.50 -2.58
N PRO A 176 20.84 -2.26 -3.88
CA PRO A 176 21.76 -1.51 -4.71
C PRO A 176 21.95 -0.09 -4.20
N GLU A 177 23.14 0.47 -4.41
CA GLU A 177 23.37 1.89 -4.12
C GLU A 177 22.44 2.75 -4.99
N THR A 178 21.78 3.72 -4.37
CA THR A 178 20.94 4.68 -5.11
C THR A 178 21.84 5.63 -5.89
N GLU A 179 21.73 5.59 -7.22
CA GLU A 179 22.42 6.53 -8.10
C GLU A 179 21.98 7.98 -7.82
N GLN A 180 22.93 8.93 -7.93
CA GLN A 180 22.64 10.33 -7.78
C GLN A 180 21.66 10.81 -8.88
N LYS A 181 20.51 11.35 -8.47
CA LYS A 181 19.49 11.84 -9.41
C LYS A 181 20.02 13.00 -10.27
N ILE A 182 19.96 12.83 -11.59
CA ILE A 182 20.24 13.90 -12.57
C ILE A 182 18.93 14.63 -12.88
N MET A 183 18.89 15.94 -12.58
CA MET A 183 17.74 16.80 -12.88
C MET A 183 17.98 17.54 -14.18
N THR A 184 17.45 17.02 -15.29
CA THR A 184 17.51 17.71 -16.60
C THR A 184 16.33 18.67 -16.75
N ASN A 185 16.62 19.95 -17.02
CA ASN A 185 15.60 20.96 -17.34
C ASN A 185 15.67 21.32 -18.83
N PHE A 186 14.53 21.20 -19.53
CA PHE A 186 14.39 21.54 -20.95
C PHE A 186 13.80 22.95 -21.17
N ILE A 187 13.30 23.59 -20.12
CA ILE A 187 12.85 24.98 -20.14
C ILE A 187 14.08 25.86 -19.90
N ARG A 188 14.44 26.65 -20.91
CA ARG A 188 15.56 27.60 -20.90
C ARG A 188 15.05 29.02 -20.70
#